data_AF-A0A958MQH8-F1
#
_entry.id   AF-A0A958MQH8-F1
#
_cell.length_a   1.000
_cell.length_b   1.000
_cell.length_c   1.000
_cell.angle_alpha   90.00
_cell.angle_beta   90.00
_cell.angle_gamma   90.00
#
_symmetry.space_group_name_H-M   'P 1'
#
loop_
_entity.id
_entity.type
_entity.pdbx_description
1 polymer ?
#
loop_
_entity_poly.entity_id
_entity_poly.type
_entity_poly.pdbx_seq_one_letter_code
_entity_poly.pdbx_strand_id
1 'polypeptide(L)'
;TELLKNSETENELGFVICHEIGHFVHRDVIRGLSTRFMLLAALSLLGLSDNNLGIVDAGVNSSLLSYSRNQESRADEFAITCASKKYGHIEGFDTFFMRAKKQNPKVLDSKFFQYMSTHPISDERIKHLVEFAQSRGISSKGPLTKQTLGDKKDQ
;
A
#
# COMPACT_ATOMS: atom_id res chain seq x y z
N THR A 1 -10.24 4.96 8.68
CA THR A 1 -11.19 6.07 8.45
C THR A 1 -10.67 7.07 7.41
N GLU A 2 -9.37 7.34 7.31
CA GLU A 2 -8.86 8.31 6.30
C GLU A 2 -8.61 7.72 4.89
N LEU A 3 -8.15 6.46 4.76
CA LEU A 3 -8.10 5.78 3.45
C LEU A 3 -9.51 5.63 2.85
N LEU A 4 -10.49 5.38 3.72
CA LEU A 4 -11.90 5.31 3.37
C LEU A 4 -12.45 6.65 2.86
N LYS A 5 -12.00 7.80 3.37
CA LYS A 5 -12.44 9.12 2.87
C LYS A 5 -11.78 9.53 1.54
N ASN A 6 -10.64 8.94 1.20
CA ASN A 6 -9.86 9.30 0.01
C ASN A 6 -10.08 8.34 -1.17
N SER A 7 -10.73 7.20 -0.93
CA SER A 7 -11.29 6.36 -2.00
C SER A 7 -12.59 6.97 -2.51
N GLU A 8 -12.83 6.91 -3.81
CA GLU A 8 -14.07 7.39 -4.45
C GLU A 8 -14.99 6.22 -4.83
N THR A 9 -14.40 5.03 -5.00
CA THR A 9 -15.12 3.82 -5.37
C THR A 9 -14.85 2.69 -4.38
N GLU A 10 -15.78 1.76 -4.25
CA GLU A 10 -15.57 0.56 -3.44
C GLU A 10 -14.47 -0.31 -4.03
N ASN A 11 -14.28 -0.29 -5.35
CA ASN A 11 -13.24 -1.03 -6.06
C ASN A 11 -11.84 -0.62 -5.59
N GLU A 12 -11.59 0.68 -5.45
CA GLU A 12 -10.34 1.22 -4.92
C GLU A 12 -10.10 0.80 -3.48
N LEU A 13 -11.12 0.99 -2.63
CA LEU A 13 -11.02 0.63 -1.22
C LEU A 13 -10.81 -0.88 -1.06
N GLY A 14 -11.52 -1.68 -1.85
CA GLY A 14 -11.40 -3.13 -1.90
C GLY A 14 -10.00 -3.57 -2.31
N PHE A 15 -9.41 -2.90 -3.31
CA PHE A 15 -8.02 -3.14 -3.68
C PHE A 15 -7.06 -2.86 -2.52
N VAL A 16 -7.14 -1.68 -1.89
CA VAL A 16 -6.26 -1.30 -0.77
C VAL A 16 -6.40 -2.26 0.41
N ILE A 17 -7.63 -2.66 0.78
CA ILE A 17 -7.87 -3.63 1.84
C ILE A 17 -7.27 -4.99 1.49
N CYS A 18 -7.50 -5.48 0.27
CA CYS A 18 -6.93 -6.75 -0.17
C CYS A 18 -5.40 -6.70 -0.25
N HIS A 19 -4.80 -5.55 -0.59
CA HIS A 19 -3.35 -5.34 -0.60
C HIS A 19 -2.74 -5.50 0.80
N GLU A 20 -3.34 -4.87 1.81
CA GLU A 20 -2.92 -5.01 3.21
C GLU A 20 -3.08 -6.45 3.73
N ILE A 21 -4.16 -7.13 3.34
CA ILE A 21 -4.32 -8.57 3.61
C ILE A 21 -3.22 -9.38 2.91
N GLY A 22 -2.81 -8.99 1.70
CA GLY A 22 -1.70 -9.59 0.98
C GLY A 22 -0.38 -9.52 1.76
N HIS A 23 -0.04 -8.36 2.35
CA HIS A 23 1.12 -8.24 3.23
C HIS A 23 1.05 -9.14 4.46
N PHE A 24 -0.15 -9.28 5.04
CA PHE A 24 -0.36 -10.21 6.15
C PHE A 24 -0.17 -11.67 5.74
N VAL A 25 -0.76 -12.09 4.62
CA VAL A 25 -0.63 -13.44 4.05
C VAL A 25 0.84 -13.77 3.76
N HIS A 26 1.60 -12.81 3.24
CA HIS A 26 3.02 -12.98 2.94
C HIS A 26 3.95 -12.77 4.15
N ARG A 27 3.40 -12.46 5.33
CA ARG A 27 4.15 -12.23 6.58
C ARG A 27 5.18 -11.10 6.50
N ASP A 28 4.91 -10.10 5.65
CA ASP A 28 5.86 -9.02 5.38
C ASP A 28 6.12 -8.15 6.61
N VAL A 29 5.09 -7.94 7.44
CA VAL A 29 5.20 -7.23 8.73
C VAL A 29 6.18 -7.92 9.67
N ILE A 30 6.11 -9.25 9.79
CA ILE A 30 6.98 -10.04 10.67
C ILE A 30 8.43 -10.00 10.15
N ARG A 31 8.61 -10.09 8.82
CA ARG A 31 9.92 -9.98 8.19
C ARG A 31 10.56 -8.61 8.44
N GLY A 32 9.79 -7.53 8.28
CA GLY A 32 10.23 -6.18 8.61
C GLY A 32 10.66 -6.07 10.08
N LEU A 33 9.82 -6.55 11.00
CA LEU A 33 10.12 -6.53 12.44
C LEU A 33 11.38 -7.33 12.81
N SER A 34 11.54 -8.54 12.27
CA SER A 34 12.74 -9.37 12.51
C SER A 34 14.02 -8.71 12.02
N THR A 35 13.97 -8.03 10.88
CA THR A 35 15.12 -7.31 10.31
C THR A 35 15.53 -6.15 11.20
N ARG A 36 14.54 -5.42 11.77
CA ARG A 36 14.79 -4.34 12.74
C ARG A 36 15.44 -4.85 14.01
N PHE A 37 14.91 -5.93 14.58
CA PHE A 37 15.48 -6.51 15.79
C PHE A 37 16.92 -6.96 15.58
N MET A 38 17.22 -7.59 14.43
CA MET A 38 18.59 -7.99 14.09
C MET A 38 19.52 -6.78 13.92
N LEU A 39 19.06 -5.71 13.28
CA LEU A 39 19.84 -4.48 13.13
C LEU A 39 20.11 -3.81 14.49
N LEU A 40 19.08 -3.69 15.33
CA LEU A 40 19.22 -3.13 16.68
C LEU A 40 20.16 -3.97 17.55
N ALA A 41 20.05 -5.30 17.49
CA ALA A 41 20.96 -6.21 18.18
C ALA A 41 22.41 -6.05 17.69
N ALA A 42 22.62 -5.95 16.36
CA ALA A 42 23.94 -5.72 15.79
C ALA A 42 24.55 -4.37 16.20
N LEU A 43 23.76 -3.30 16.19
CA LEU A 43 24.20 -1.97 16.64
C LEU A 43 24.53 -1.95 18.13
N SER A 44 23.78 -2.69 18.95
CA SER A 44 24.05 -2.86 20.38
C SER A 44 25.38 -3.57 20.63
N LEU A 45 25.70 -4.64 19.87
CA LEU A 45 26.99 -5.34 19.97
C LEU A 45 28.19 -4.46 19.58
N LEU A 46 27.98 -3.47 18.72
CA LEU A 46 29.01 -2.50 18.30
C LEU A 46 29.14 -1.31 19.27
N GLY A 47 28.37 -1.28 20.37
CA GLY A 47 28.40 -0.18 21.34
C GLY A 47 27.83 1.14 20.82
N LEU A 48 27.06 1.11 19.72
CA LEU A 48 26.51 2.30 19.05
C LEU A 48 25.09 2.67 19.55
N SER A 49 24.66 2.09 20.68
CA SER A 49 23.29 2.20 21.20
C SER A 49 22.91 3.62 21.65
N ASP A 50 23.82 4.37 22.26
CA ASP A 50 23.38 5.47 23.15
C ASP A 50 23.61 6.89 22.61
N ASN A 51 24.38 7.07 21.52
CA ASN A 51 24.96 8.40 21.21
C ASN A 51 24.45 9.03 19.90
N ASN A 52 23.83 8.25 19.00
CA ASN A 52 23.48 8.68 17.63
C ASN A 52 22.01 8.44 17.25
N LEU A 53 21.16 8.11 18.23
CA LEU A 53 19.78 7.69 17.99
C LEU A 53 18.95 8.70 17.19
N GLY A 54 19.16 10.01 17.34
CA GLY A 54 18.33 11.02 16.67
C GLY A 54 18.49 11.13 15.13
N ILE A 55 19.65 10.79 14.58
CA ILE A 55 19.92 10.88 13.13
C ILE A 55 19.64 9.54 12.44
N VAL A 56 19.88 8.43 13.15
CA VAL A 56 19.52 7.09 12.72
C VAL A 56 17.99 6.96 12.71
N ASP A 57 17.27 7.52 13.69
CA ASP A 57 15.81 7.35 13.81
C ASP A 57 15.04 7.79 12.57
N ALA A 58 15.26 8.99 12.04
CA ALA A 58 14.37 9.52 11.01
C ALA A 58 14.52 8.83 9.64
N GLY A 59 15.77 8.61 9.20
CA GLY A 59 16.06 8.01 7.88
C GLY A 59 15.98 6.49 7.88
N VAL A 60 16.41 5.85 8.97
CA VAL A 60 16.41 4.39 9.10
C VAL A 60 15.00 3.89 9.41
N ASN A 61 14.20 4.58 10.24
CA ASN A 61 12.80 4.15 10.43
C ASN A 61 11.97 4.25 9.15
N SER A 62 12.11 5.31 8.35
CA SER A 62 11.33 5.47 7.11
C SER A 62 11.69 4.38 6.09
N SER A 63 12.98 4.13 5.85
CA SER A 63 13.44 3.07 4.95
C SER A 63 13.16 1.65 5.46
N LEU A 64 13.10 1.45 6.78
CA LEU A 64 12.68 0.18 7.40
C LEU A 64 11.15 0.00 7.42
N LEU A 65 10.36 1.07 7.21
CA LEU A 65 8.89 1.03 7.12
C LEU A 65 8.40 0.79 5.69
N SER A 66 9.20 1.13 4.68
CA SER A 66 8.88 0.83 3.28
C SER A 66 9.04 -0.66 2.98
N TYR A 67 8.08 -1.23 2.26
CA TYR A 67 8.22 -2.59 1.75
C TYR A 67 9.14 -2.62 0.52
N SER A 68 9.82 -3.75 0.32
CA SER A 68 10.59 -3.97 -0.90
C SER A 68 9.67 -4.09 -2.11
N ARG A 69 10.19 -3.77 -3.31
CA ARG A 69 9.43 -3.89 -4.57
C ARG A 69 8.80 -5.27 -4.77
N ASN A 70 9.50 -6.34 -4.37
CA ASN A 70 8.98 -7.70 -4.46
C ASN A 70 7.85 -7.97 -3.47
N GLN A 71 7.85 -7.35 -2.28
CA GLN A 71 6.75 -7.49 -1.32
C GLN A 71 5.51 -6.78 -1.84
N GLU A 72 5.68 -5.56 -2.32
CA GLU A 72 4.65 -4.76 -2.97
C GLU A 72 4.03 -5.49 -4.17
N SER A 73 4.82 -6.04 -5.09
CA SER A 73 4.33 -6.79 -6.25
C SER A 73 3.51 -8.03 -5.85
N ARG A 74 3.94 -8.78 -4.83
CA ARG A 74 3.17 -9.94 -4.35
C ARG A 74 1.86 -9.52 -3.68
N ALA A 75 1.88 -8.44 -2.89
CA ALA A 75 0.68 -7.89 -2.28
C ALA A 75 -0.31 -7.38 -3.32
N ASP A 76 0.19 -6.74 -4.39
CA ASP A 76 -0.59 -6.30 -5.54
C ASP A 76 -1.29 -7.44 -6.29
N GLU A 77 -0.54 -8.50 -6.65
CA GLU A 77 -1.10 -9.68 -7.32
C GLU A 77 -2.19 -10.35 -6.48
N PHE A 78 -1.95 -10.42 -5.16
CA PHE A 78 -2.94 -10.90 -4.21
C PHE A 78 -4.16 -9.97 -4.19
N ALA A 79 -3.95 -8.66 -4.19
CA ALA A 79 -5.02 -7.66 -4.17
C ALA A 79 -5.94 -7.76 -5.38
N ILE A 80 -5.37 -7.87 -6.59
CA ILE A 80 -6.13 -8.08 -7.82
C ILE A 80 -6.94 -9.37 -7.74
N THR A 81 -6.33 -10.47 -7.30
CA THR A 81 -7.01 -11.77 -7.19
C THR A 81 -8.13 -11.73 -6.16
N CYS A 82 -7.91 -11.07 -5.03
CA CYS A 82 -8.86 -10.93 -3.92
C CYS A 82 -10.05 -10.03 -4.31
N ALA A 83 -9.78 -8.84 -4.83
CA ALA A 83 -10.83 -7.89 -5.21
C ALA A 83 -11.65 -8.39 -6.41
N SER A 84 -11.00 -8.99 -7.41
CA SER A 84 -11.70 -9.55 -8.58
C SER A 84 -12.65 -10.70 -8.22
N LYS A 85 -12.42 -11.45 -7.14
CA LYS A 85 -13.41 -12.43 -6.65
C LYS A 85 -14.73 -11.80 -6.22
N LYS A 86 -14.70 -10.55 -5.76
CA LYS A 86 -15.89 -9.80 -5.34
C LYS A 86 -16.54 -9.06 -6.52
N TYR A 87 -15.73 -8.38 -7.33
CA TYR A 87 -16.23 -7.47 -8.37
C TYR A 87 -16.26 -8.09 -9.77
N GLY A 88 -15.52 -9.15 -10.03
CA GLY A 88 -15.42 -9.83 -11.33
C GLY A 88 -14.52 -9.12 -12.36
N HIS A 89 -13.97 -7.96 -12.02
CA HIS A 89 -13.11 -7.15 -12.87
C HIS A 89 -12.09 -6.37 -12.05
N ILE A 90 -11.16 -5.71 -12.74
CA ILE A 90 -10.16 -4.83 -12.13
C ILE A 90 -10.38 -3.34 -12.38
N GLU A 91 -11.36 -2.93 -13.21
CA GLU A 91 -11.65 -1.51 -13.45
C GLU A 91 -11.67 -0.68 -12.15
N GLY A 92 -10.91 0.43 -12.14
CA GLY A 92 -10.81 1.33 -10.99
C GLY A 92 -9.84 0.90 -9.88
N PHE A 93 -9.04 -0.15 -10.05
CA PHE A 93 -8.06 -0.54 -9.02
C PHE A 93 -6.93 0.51 -8.86
N ASP A 94 -6.56 1.17 -9.96
CA ASP A 94 -5.41 2.07 -10.06
C ASP A 94 -5.77 3.55 -9.84
N THR A 95 -7.06 3.89 -9.90
CA THR A 95 -7.56 5.27 -9.82
C THR A 95 -7.19 5.94 -8.50
N PHE A 96 -7.19 5.20 -7.39
CA PHE A 96 -6.69 5.68 -6.09
C PHE A 96 -5.24 6.16 -6.18
N PHE A 97 -4.37 5.39 -6.84
CA PHE A 97 -2.95 5.72 -7.02
C PHE A 97 -2.73 6.82 -8.04
N MET A 98 -3.50 6.84 -9.11
CA MET A 98 -3.46 7.93 -10.10
C MET A 98 -3.85 9.27 -9.48
N ARG A 99 -4.85 9.28 -8.57
CA ARG A 99 -5.20 10.48 -7.80
C ARG A 99 -4.06 10.88 -6.86
N ALA A 100 -3.43 9.92 -6.18
CA ALA A 100 -2.27 10.18 -5.34
C ALA A 100 -1.15 10.91 -6.08
N LYS A 101 -0.84 10.49 -7.31
CA LYS A 101 0.20 11.11 -8.17
C LYS A 101 -0.13 12.55 -8.57
N LYS A 102 -1.41 12.89 -8.72
CA LYS A 102 -1.86 14.22 -9.17
C LYS A 102 -1.95 15.25 -8.05
N GLN A 103 -2.00 14.82 -6.80
CA GLN A 103 -2.15 15.72 -5.66
C GLN A 103 -0.79 16.20 -5.16
N ASN A 104 -0.68 17.51 -4.87
CA ASN A 104 0.51 18.08 -4.27
C ASN A 104 0.73 17.45 -2.88
N PRO A 105 1.94 16.98 -2.52
CA PRO A 105 2.23 16.38 -1.21
C PRO A 105 1.85 17.27 -0.02
N LYS A 106 1.88 18.60 -0.22
CA LYS A 106 1.49 19.61 0.78
C LYS A 106 -0.03 19.74 1.00
N VAL A 107 -0.84 19.20 0.09
CA VAL A 107 -2.31 19.23 0.11
C VAL A 107 -2.89 17.87 0.50
N LEU A 108 -2.06 16.82 0.47
CA LEU A 108 -2.45 15.46 0.87
C LEU A 108 -2.67 15.37 2.38
N ASP A 109 -3.76 14.69 2.77
CA ASP A 109 -3.98 14.32 4.16
C ASP A 109 -2.80 13.51 4.70
N SER A 110 -2.39 13.77 5.95
CA SER A 110 -1.17 13.20 6.52
C SER A 110 -1.14 11.66 6.51
N LYS A 111 -2.30 10.99 6.63
CA LYS A 111 -2.36 9.52 6.64
C LYS A 111 -2.30 8.94 5.23
N PHE A 112 -2.91 9.61 4.27
CA PHE A 112 -2.80 9.23 2.87
C PHE A 112 -1.36 9.37 2.37
N PHE A 113 -0.70 10.47 2.73
CA PHE A 113 0.72 10.67 2.43
C PHE A 113 1.62 9.61 3.09
N GLN A 114 1.36 9.25 4.35
CA GLN A 114 2.08 8.16 5.02
C GLN A 114 1.91 6.84 4.30
N TYR A 115 0.69 6.48 3.89
CA TYR A 115 0.43 5.24 3.14
C TYR A 115 1.20 5.19 1.81
N MET A 116 1.22 6.30 1.06
CA MET A 116 2.00 6.41 -0.18
C MET A 116 3.52 6.38 0.05
N SER A 117 3.98 6.82 1.23
CA SER A 117 5.40 6.79 1.59
C SER A 117 5.87 5.37 1.91
N THR A 118 5.02 4.55 2.52
CA THR A 118 5.36 3.14 2.80
C THR A 118 5.12 2.23 1.60
N HIS A 119 4.16 2.58 0.73
CA HIS A 119 3.79 1.83 -0.48
C HIS A 119 3.96 2.69 -1.75
N PRO A 120 5.20 2.97 -2.18
CA PRO A 120 5.44 3.75 -3.38
C PRO A 120 4.95 2.99 -4.63
N ILE A 121 3.97 3.57 -5.31
CA ILE A 121 3.44 3.06 -6.58
C ILE A 121 4.33 3.50 -7.75
N SER A 122 4.60 2.59 -8.70
CA SER A 122 5.29 2.89 -9.96
C SER A 122 4.40 2.57 -11.16
N ASP A 123 4.64 3.20 -12.31
CA ASP A 123 3.95 2.86 -13.56
C ASP A 123 4.23 1.39 -13.96
N GLU A 124 5.42 0.89 -13.63
CA GLU A 124 5.82 -0.50 -13.82
C GLU A 124 4.91 -1.47 -13.04
N ARG A 125 4.58 -1.17 -11.79
CA ARG A 125 3.67 -2.00 -10.97
C ARG A 125 2.25 -2.00 -11.53
N ILE A 126 1.74 -0.84 -11.94
CA ILE A 126 0.40 -0.74 -12.55
C ILE A 126 0.35 -1.56 -13.84
N LYS A 127 1.36 -1.42 -14.70
CA LYS A 127 1.48 -2.20 -15.93
C LYS A 127 1.52 -3.70 -15.64
N HIS A 128 2.36 -4.11 -14.68
CA HIS A 128 2.45 -5.51 -14.26
C HIS A 128 1.11 -6.06 -13.78
N LEU A 129 0.32 -5.28 -13.03
CA LEU A 129 -0.99 -5.72 -12.56
C LEU A 129 -2.01 -5.91 -13.67
N VAL A 130 -1.99 -5.04 -14.68
CA VAL A 130 -2.85 -5.17 -15.86
C VAL A 130 -2.49 -6.45 -16.63
N GLU A 131 -1.20 -6.70 -16.85
CA GLU A 131 -0.70 -7.91 -17.52
C GLU A 131 -1.05 -9.18 -16.71
N PHE A 132 -0.85 -9.13 -15.39
CA PHE A 132 -1.21 -10.22 -14.48
C PHE A 132 -2.70 -10.54 -14.54
N ALA A 133 -3.57 -9.53 -14.47
CA ALA A 133 -5.02 -9.73 -14.56
C ALA A 133 -5.44 -10.36 -15.88
N GLN A 134 -4.88 -9.88 -17.00
CA GLN A 134 -5.13 -10.42 -18.33
C GLN A 134 -4.71 -11.90 -18.43
N SER A 135 -3.53 -12.25 -17.90
CA SER A 135 -3.03 -13.63 -17.90
C SER A 135 -3.93 -14.60 -17.11
N ARG A 136 -4.71 -14.08 -16.16
CA ARG A 136 -5.67 -14.83 -15.34
C ARG A 136 -7.08 -14.84 -15.91
N GLY A 137 -7.31 -14.20 -17.07
CA GLY A 137 -8.65 -14.07 -17.66
C GLY A 137 -9.59 -13.17 -16.87
N ILE A 138 -9.04 -12.28 -16.01
CA ILE A 138 -9.85 -11.34 -15.24
C ILE A 138 -10.22 -10.16 -16.15
N SER A 139 -11.50 -9.77 -16.18
CA SER A 139 -11.96 -8.66 -17.00
C SER A 139 -11.30 -7.34 -16.58
N SER A 140 -10.79 -6.59 -17.56
CA SER A 140 -10.28 -5.24 -17.29
C SER A 140 -11.40 -4.23 -17.06
N LYS A 141 -12.59 -4.49 -17.62
CA LYS A 141 -13.75 -3.58 -17.58
C LYS A 141 -14.86 -4.11 -16.69
N GLY A 142 -15.54 -3.19 -16.01
CA GLY A 142 -16.77 -3.48 -15.29
C GLY A 142 -17.31 -2.23 -14.59
N PRO A 143 -18.49 -2.34 -13.94
CA PRO A 143 -19.12 -1.21 -13.29
C PRO A 143 -18.32 -0.76 -12.06
N LEU A 144 -18.09 0.54 -11.95
CA LEU A 144 -17.53 1.13 -10.73
C LEU A 144 -18.65 1.31 -9.70
N THR A 145 -18.51 0.68 -8.54
CA THR A 145 -19.44 0.90 -7.43
C THR A 145 -19.03 2.15 -6.67
N LYS A 146 -19.89 3.16 -6.63
CA LYS A 146 -19.65 4.37 -5.83
C LYS A 146 -19.49 3.99 -4.37
N GLN A 147 -18.50 4.59 -3.71
CA GLN A 147 -18.33 4.40 -2.29
C GLN A 147 -19.46 5.13 -1.54
N THR A 148 -20.29 4.37 -0.80
CA THR A 148 -21.37 4.94 0.02
C THR A 148 -20.97 5.13 1.49
N LEU A 149 -19.84 4.52 1.88
CA LEU A 149 -19.26 4.61 3.22
C LEU A 149 -18.40 5.87 3.33
N GLY A 150 -18.99 6.99 3.76
CA GLY A 150 -18.26 8.25 3.94
C GLY A 150 -19.12 9.51 3.81
N ASP A 151 -20.28 9.41 3.15
CA ASP A 151 -21.19 10.54 2.85
C ASP A 151 -21.97 11.12 4.06
N LYS A 152 -21.67 10.67 5.28
CA LYS A 152 -22.20 11.33 6.49
C LYS A 152 -21.35 12.55 6.84
N LYS A 153 -21.44 13.60 6.02
CA LYS A 153 -21.01 14.95 6.43
C LYS A 153 -22.10 16.01 6.41
N ASP A 154 -23.32 15.68 5.98
CA ASP A 154 -24.45 16.61 5.99
C ASP A 154 -25.69 16.02 6.70
N GLN A 155 -25.59 15.77 8.01
CA GLN A 155 -26.73 15.80 8.96
C GLN A 155 -26.24 16.25 10.34
#